data_AF-A0A7L4MPW3-F1
#
_entry.id   AF-A0A7L4MPW3-F1
#
_cell.length_a   1.000
_cell.length_b   1.000
_cell.length_c   1.000
_cell.angle_alpha   90.00
_cell.angle_beta   90.00
_cell.angle_gamma   90.00
#
_symmetry.space_group_name_H-M   'P 1'
#
loop_
_entity.id
_entity.type
_entity.pdbx_description
1 polymer ?
#
loop_
_entity_poly.entity_id
_entity_poly.type
_entity_poly.pdbx_seq_one_letter_code
_entity_poly.pdbx_strand_id
1 'polypeptide(L)'
;SSLTCPHCLKQSNTFDPFLCISLPIPLRQTRALNVTLVLQCERRRFVRVGLAVPLLGTVAELREMVAREGRIPPEQVILAEVSPRGFLRSLGDAEELGAAGEGAPLYAFQPPPARRTGTVPPAPPLAGGCLPAPLGLAGSCGGGGGSHPPPAARSSDCLHPTAGGRILLLLCNTAGNGPRLARFGPPLVLREERGVSWEQLQQSILAPLRALLRGEVRVQGAGALFRIRLAGGSAPCTYLSPQDPRPLCHPAIDRALQLSEAGGPPHVKLTVEWDMSTKER
;
A
#
# COMPACT_ATOMS: atom_id res chain seq x y z
N SER A 1 -52.56 13.66 -19.57
CA SER A 1 -53.81 14.13 -18.93
C SER A 1 -54.74 12.94 -18.76
N SER A 2 -55.52 12.87 -17.68
CA SER A 2 -56.42 11.72 -17.44
C SER A 2 -57.86 12.07 -17.81
N LEU A 3 -58.51 11.22 -18.60
CA LEU A 3 -59.93 11.32 -18.92
C LEU A 3 -60.67 10.11 -18.33
N THR A 4 -61.79 10.36 -17.67
CA THR A 4 -62.64 9.29 -17.13
C THR A 4 -63.91 9.19 -17.96
N CYS A 5 -64.19 8.01 -18.51
CA CYS A 5 -65.40 7.79 -19.29
C CYS A 5 -66.64 7.81 -18.37
N PRO A 6 -67.65 8.65 -18.62
CA PRO A 6 -68.84 8.74 -17.76
C PRO A 6 -69.77 7.51 -17.86
N HIS A 7 -69.61 6.65 -18.87
CA HIS A 7 -70.49 5.50 -19.08
C HIS A 7 -70.02 4.20 -18.44
N CYS A 8 -68.71 3.98 -18.39
CA CYS A 8 -68.12 2.76 -17.81
C CYS A 8 -67.14 3.04 -16.67
N LEU A 9 -66.99 4.31 -16.29
CA LEU A 9 -66.09 4.81 -15.23
C LEU A 9 -64.62 4.42 -15.39
N LYS A 10 -64.25 3.87 -16.55
CA LYS A 10 -62.87 3.47 -16.85
C LYS A 10 -62.06 4.73 -17.10
N GLN A 11 -61.03 4.92 -16.28
CA GLN A 11 -60.09 6.02 -16.40
C GLN A 11 -59.01 5.63 -17.42
N SER A 12 -58.87 6.43 -18.47
CA SER A 12 -57.73 6.34 -19.38
C SER A 12 -56.77 7.47 -19.08
N ASN A 13 -55.49 7.11 -18.96
CA ASN A 13 -54.42 8.09 -18.87
C ASN A 13 -53.78 8.18 -20.25
N THR A 14 -54.08 9.24 -20.99
CA THR A 14 -53.43 9.47 -22.27
C THR A 14 -52.05 10.03 -21.96
N PHE A 15 -51.04 9.19 -22.17
CA PHE A 15 -49.65 9.64 -22.21
C PHE A 15 -49.53 10.53 -23.44
N ASP A 16 -49.26 11.82 -23.23
CA ASP A 16 -49.03 12.75 -24.32
C ASP A 16 -47.56 12.61 -24.75
N PRO A 17 -47.26 12.11 -25.97
CA PRO A 17 -45.89 11.90 -26.44
C PRO A 17 -45.10 13.20 -26.62
N PHE A 18 -45.74 14.37 -26.51
CA PHE A 18 -45.10 15.69 -26.54
C PHE A 18 -44.89 16.30 -25.15
N LEU A 19 -45.43 15.68 -24.09
CA LEU A 19 -45.13 16.00 -22.68
C LEU A 19 -43.86 15.26 -22.23
N CYS A 20 -42.78 15.42 -23.00
CA CYS A 20 -41.45 15.00 -22.60
C CYS A 20 -40.93 15.98 -21.53
N ILE A 21 -41.09 15.60 -20.26
CA ILE A 21 -40.41 16.30 -19.17
C ILE A 21 -38.91 15.96 -19.30
N SER A 22 -38.08 16.96 -19.63
CA SER A 22 -36.63 16.81 -19.60
C SER A 22 -36.19 16.64 -18.15
N LEU A 23 -36.04 15.39 -17.70
CA LEU A 23 -35.35 15.12 -16.45
C LEU A 23 -33.89 15.58 -16.63
N PRO A 24 -33.34 16.38 -15.71
CA PRO A 24 -31.94 16.78 -15.81
C PRO A 24 -31.09 15.52 -15.82
N ILE A 25 -30.23 15.37 -16.84
CA ILE A 25 -29.28 14.26 -16.91
C ILE A 25 -28.44 14.34 -15.64
N PRO A 26 -28.41 13.28 -14.80
CA PRO A 26 -27.60 13.29 -13.59
C PRO A 26 -26.17 13.67 -13.96
N LEU A 27 -25.66 14.75 -13.35
CA LEU A 27 -24.29 15.17 -13.56
C LEU A 27 -23.35 14.01 -13.18
N ARG A 28 -22.31 13.77 -13.99
CA ARG A 28 -21.30 12.75 -13.65
C ARG A 28 -20.61 13.16 -12.36
N GLN A 29 -20.82 12.38 -11.30
CA GLN A 29 -20.21 12.59 -9.99
C GLN A 29 -18.92 11.78 -9.80
N THR A 30 -18.52 11.00 -10.81
CA THR A 30 -17.32 10.17 -10.78
C THR A 30 -16.46 10.39 -12.02
N ARG A 31 -15.16 10.12 -11.87
CA ARG A 31 -14.19 10.03 -12.99
C ARG A 31 -13.51 8.67 -13.00
N ALA A 32 -13.04 8.26 -14.17
CA ALA A 32 -12.21 7.06 -14.28
C ALA A 32 -10.78 7.38 -13.83
N LEU A 33 -10.25 6.59 -12.90
CA LEU A 33 -8.87 6.67 -12.43
C LEU A 33 -8.18 5.32 -12.61
N ASN A 34 -7.04 5.32 -13.28
CA ASN A 34 -6.23 4.11 -13.45
C ASN A 34 -5.20 4.01 -12.33
N VAL A 35 -5.22 2.90 -11.60
CA VAL A 35 -4.26 2.62 -10.52
C VAL A 35 -3.52 1.33 -10.82
N THR A 36 -2.21 1.32 -10.66
CA THR A 36 -1.42 0.08 -10.77
C THR A 36 -1.16 -0.48 -9.37
N LEU A 37 -1.76 -1.63 -9.09
CA LEU A 37 -1.54 -2.42 -7.89
C LEU A 37 -0.20 -3.15 -7.98
N VAL A 38 0.65 -2.98 -6.97
CA VAL A 38 1.92 -3.68 -6.78
C VAL A 38 1.73 -4.65 -5.62
N LEU A 39 1.45 -5.91 -5.96
CA LEU A 39 1.07 -6.96 -5.02
C LEU A 39 2.23 -7.92 -4.72
N GLN A 40 2.15 -8.58 -3.57
CA GLN A 40 3.11 -9.62 -3.18
C GLN A 40 2.76 -11.01 -3.75
N CYS A 41 1.70 -11.11 -4.56
CA CYS A 41 1.24 -12.37 -5.16
C CYS A 41 2.11 -12.77 -6.37
N GLU A 42 2.69 -13.96 -6.36
CA GLU A 42 3.57 -14.45 -7.45
C GLU A 42 2.92 -14.46 -8.83
N ARG A 43 1.61 -14.75 -8.92
CA ARG A 43 0.88 -14.83 -10.20
C ARG A 43 0.44 -13.48 -10.75
N ARG A 44 0.29 -12.47 -9.88
CA ARG A 44 -0.28 -11.15 -10.23
C ARG A 44 0.44 -10.05 -9.45
N ARG A 45 1.74 -9.89 -9.69
CA ARG A 45 2.55 -8.86 -9.00
C ARG A 45 2.18 -7.44 -9.41
N PHE A 46 1.76 -7.24 -10.66
CA PHE A 46 1.39 -5.93 -11.20
C PHE A 46 0.05 -6.02 -11.90
N VAL A 47 -0.95 -5.29 -11.41
CA VAL A 47 -2.30 -5.27 -11.98
C VAL A 47 -2.75 -3.83 -12.15
N ARG A 48 -3.11 -3.43 -13.37
CA ARG A 48 -3.69 -2.11 -13.62
C ARG A 48 -5.21 -2.22 -13.56
N VAL A 49 -5.82 -1.45 -12.67
CA VAL A 49 -7.26 -1.41 -12.44
C VAL A 49 -7.81 -0.03 -12.80
N GLY A 50 -9.01 0.01 -13.37
CA GLY A 50 -9.75 1.24 -13.61
C GLY A 50 -10.85 1.39 -12.58
N LEU A 51 -10.81 2.47 -11.79
CA LEU A 51 -11.77 2.76 -10.73
C LEU A 51 -12.65 3.96 -11.13
N ALA A 52 -13.95 3.88 -10.87
CA ALA A 52 -14.84 5.03 -10.98
C ALA A 52 -14.86 5.77 -9.64
N VAL A 53 -13.98 6.76 -9.50
CA VAL A 53 -13.75 7.46 -8.23
C VAL A 53 -14.61 8.73 -8.11
N PRO A 54 -15.08 9.12 -6.92
CA PRO A 54 -15.82 10.36 -6.73
C PRO A 54 -15.00 11.58 -7.15
N LEU A 55 -15.65 12.58 -7.77
CA LEU A 55 -15.01 13.85 -8.11
C LEU A 55 -14.68 14.68 -6.87
N LEU A 56 -15.56 14.63 -5.85
CA LEU A 56 -15.46 15.35 -4.59
C LEU A 56 -15.22 14.36 -3.44
N GLY A 57 -14.20 13.52 -3.57
CA GLY A 57 -13.81 12.52 -2.57
C GLY A 57 -12.42 12.79 -2.00
N THR A 58 -12.03 11.94 -1.05
CA THR A 58 -10.70 11.97 -0.42
C THR A 58 -9.84 10.80 -0.89
N VAL A 59 -8.53 10.91 -0.67
CA VAL A 59 -7.59 9.80 -0.90
C VAL A 59 -7.88 8.61 0.02
N ALA A 60 -8.46 8.82 1.21
CA ALA A 60 -8.91 7.73 2.08
C ALA A 60 -9.94 6.82 1.38
N GLU A 61 -10.94 7.40 0.73
CA GLU A 61 -11.94 6.65 -0.06
C GLU A 61 -11.30 5.87 -1.20
N LEU A 62 -10.34 6.50 -1.91
CA LEU A 62 -9.56 5.81 -2.94
C LEU A 62 -8.80 4.61 -2.35
N ARG A 63 -8.20 4.77 -1.17
CA ARG A 63 -7.45 3.71 -0.50
C ARG A 63 -8.36 2.52 -0.20
N GLU A 64 -9.57 2.75 0.29
CA GLU A 64 -10.57 1.69 0.51
C GLU A 64 -10.98 0.99 -0.80
N MET A 65 -11.22 1.76 -1.87
CA MET A 65 -11.56 1.20 -3.19
C MET A 65 -10.45 0.30 -3.73
N VAL A 66 -9.20 0.77 -3.66
CA VAL A 66 -7.99 0.05 -4.08
C VAL A 66 -7.75 -1.18 -3.21
N ALA A 67 -7.91 -1.06 -1.90
CA ALA A 67 -7.78 -2.13 -0.92
C ALA A 67 -8.73 -3.29 -1.22
N ARG A 68 -10.00 -2.97 -1.50
CA ARG A 68 -11.02 -3.95 -1.88
C ARG A 68 -10.68 -4.68 -3.19
N GLU A 69 -10.23 -3.94 -4.20
CA GLU A 69 -9.84 -4.52 -5.50
C GLU A 69 -8.60 -5.42 -5.37
N GLY A 70 -7.60 -4.97 -4.60
CA GLY A 70 -6.35 -5.70 -4.36
C GLY A 70 -6.41 -6.79 -3.30
N ARG A 71 -7.51 -6.89 -2.55
CA ARG A 71 -7.64 -7.72 -1.33
C ARG A 71 -6.52 -7.46 -0.32
N ILE A 72 -6.19 -6.19 -0.12
CA ILE A 72 -5.21 -5.70 0.83
C ILE A 72 -5.98 -4.98 1.95
N PRO A 73 -5.59 -5.09 3.23
CA PRO A 73 -6.15 -4.24 4.27
C PRO A 73 -5.89 -2.76 3.95
N PRO A 74 -6.88 -1.85 4.03
CA PRO A 74 -6.71 -0.43 3.69
C PRO A 74 -5.51 0.22 4.38
N GLU A 75 -5.28 -0.09 5.65
CA GLU A 75 -4.17 0.41 6.48
C GLU A 75 -2.79 -0.06 6.01
N GLN A 76 -2.72 -1.05 5.11
CA GLN A 76 -1.48 -1.52 4.52
C GLN A 76 -1.26 -0.98 3.11
N VAL A 77 -2.22 -0.30 2.50
CA VAL A 77 -2.05 0.25 1.15
C VAL A 77 -1.19 1.50 1.22
N ILE A 78 -0.14 1.59 0.39
CA ILE A 78 0.62 2.83 0.19
C ILE A 78 0.28 3.38 -1.20
N LEU A 79 -0.20 4.61 -1.28
CA LEU A 79 -0.53 5.29 -2.54
C LEU A 79 0.60 6.25 -2.90
N ALA A 80 1.12 6.16 -4.11
CA ALA A 80 2.16 7.07 -4.58
C ALA A 80 2.08 7.35 -6.08
N GLU A 81 2.37 8.59 -6.44
CA GLU A 81 2.53 9.05 -7.82
C GLU A 81 3.98 8.87 -8.27
N VAL A 82 4.17 8.16 -9.38
CA VAL A 82 5.50 7.77 -9.84
C VAL A 82 5.69 8.13 -11.30
N SER A 83 6.51 9.15 -11.55
CA SER A 83 6.87 9.63 -12.89
C SER A 83 7.87 8.70 -13.60
N PRO A 84 8.08 8.89 -14.91
CA PRO A 84 9.19 8.27 -15.63
C PRO A 84 10.58 8.60 -15.08
N ARG A 85 10.72 9.59 -14.19
CA ARG A 85 11.99 9.95 -13.52
C ARG A 85 12.10 9.45 -12.07
N GLY A 86 11.06 8.77 -11.55
CA GLY A 86 11.02 8.23 -10.20
C GLY A 86 9.82 8.73 -9.39
N PHE A 87 9.85 8.51 -8.08
CA PHE A 87 8.79 8.93 -7.16
C PHE A 87 8.63 10.45 -7.13
N LEU A 88 7.40 10.92 -7.27
CA LEU A 88 7.05 12.33 -7.07
C LEU A 88 6.63 12.55 -5.63
N ARG A 89 5.57 11.86 -5.21
CA ARG A 89 4.97 12.01 -3.88
C ARG A 89 4.19 10.78 -3.47
N SER A 90 3.96 10.65 -2.17
CA SER A 90 2.98 9.72 -1.62
C SER A 90 1.69 10.51 -1.37
N LEU A 91 0.54 9.85 -1.33
CA LEU A 91 -0.73 10.54 -1.05
C LEU A 91 -1.22 10.21 0.36
N GLY A 92 -1.50 11.27 1.12
CA GLY A 92 -2.10 11.22 2.44
C GLY A 92 -3.62 11.17 2.40
N ASP A 93 -4.23 10.56 3.41
CA ASP A 93 -5.68 10.31 3.46
C ASP A 93 -6.56 11.57 3.40
N ALA A 94 -6.05 12.69 3.96
CA ALA A 94 -6.77 13.96 4.00
C ALA A 94 -6.74 14.73 2.67
N GLU A 95 -5.95 14.29 1.68
CA GLU A 95 -5.86 14.96 0.40
C GLU A 95 -7.12 14.77 -0.45
N GLU A 96 -7.44 15.78 -1.25
CA GLU A 96 -8.53 15.71 -2.23
C GLU A 96 -8.18 14.78 -3.39
N LEU A 97 -9.16 13.97 -3.79
CA LEU A 97 -8.98 12.98 -4.85
C LEU A 97 -8.90 13.59 -6.25
N GLY A 98 -9.35 14.84 -6.43
CA GLY A 98 -9.46 15.52 -7.73
C GLY A 98 -8.13 15.65 -8.48
N ALA A 99 -7.03 15.93 -7.78
CA ALA A 99 -5.70 16.07 -8.40
C ALA A 99 -4.94 14.74 -8.54
N ALA A 100 -5.37 13.68 -7.83
CA ALA A 100 -4.65 12.42 -7.80
C ALA A 100 -4.57 11.76 -9.18
N GLY A 101 -3.37 11.38 -9.62
CA GLY A 101 -3.18 10.67 -10.88
C GLY A 101 -3.29 11.52 -12.14
N GLU A 102 -3.43 12.85 -12.03
CA GLU A 102 -3.47 13.75 -13.18
C GLU A 102 -2.05 14.08 -13.70
N GLY A 103 -1.11 14.35 -12.79
CA GLY A 103 0.27 14.70 -13.14
C GLY A 103 1.21 13.51 -13.37
N ALA A 104 0.88 12.32 -12.82
CA ALA A 104 1.70 11.13 -12.97
C ALA A 104 0.89 9.85 -12.72
N PRO A 105 1.35 8.69 -13.25
CA PRO A 105 0.71 7.41 -12.97
C PRO A 105 0.67 7.10 -11.47
N LEU A 106 -0.50 6.66 -11.01
CA LEU A 106 -0.76 6.32 -9.61
C LEU A 106 -0.53 4.83 -9.36
N TYR A 107 0.19 4.53 -8.29
CA TYR A 107 0.49 3.17 -7.83
C TYR A 107 -0.03 2.94 -6.42
N ALA A 108 -0.46 1.72 -6.17
CA ALA A 108 -0.86 1.23 -4.86
C ALA A 108 0.01 0.03 -4.48
N PHE A 109 0.82 0.18 -3.43
CA PHE A 109 1.77 -0.83 -3.01
C PHE A 109 1.22 -1.64 -1.84
N GLN A 110 1.32 -2.97 -1.96
CA GLN A 110 1.15 -3.90 -0.85
C GLN A 110 2.52 -4.20 -0.22
N PRO A 111 2.76 -3.80 1.03
CA PRO A 111 3.95 -4.15 1.76
C PRO A 111 4.11 -5.67 1.91
N PRO A 112 5.33 -6.20 1.89
CA PRO A 112 5.58 -7.57 2.36
C PRO A 112 5.08 -7.74 3.80
N PRO A 113 4.52 -8.91 4.15
CA PRO A 113 4.02 -9.16 5.49
C PRO A 113 5.13 -8.97 6.52
N ALA A 114 4.80 -8.32 7.64
CA ALA A 114 5.68 -8.32 8.79
C ALA A 114 5.79 -9.77 9.28
N ARG A 115 6.97 -10.40 9.16
CA ARG A 115 7.18 -11.70 9.80
C ARG A 115 6.96 -11.49 11.29
N ARG A 116 5.93 -12.13 11.85
CA ARG A 116 5.67 -12.08 13.29
C ARG A 116 6.87 -12.71 13.99
N THR A 117 7.58 -11.93 14.79
CA THR A 117 8.58 -12.47 15.71
C THR A 117 7.82 -13.27 16.76
N GLY A 118 7.89 -14.59 16.67
CA GLY A 118 7.55 -15.56 17.71
C GLY A 118 6.36 -15.23 18.62
N THR A 119 5.13 -15.42 18.13
CA THR A 119 4.07 -15.93 19.00
C THR A 119 3.97 -17.43 18.72
N VAL A 120 4.42 -18.23 19.68
CA VAL A 120 4.14 -19.68 19.69
C VAL A 120 2.63 -19.83 19.53
N PRO A 121 2.12 -20.58 18.54
CA PRO A 121 0.69 -20.86 18.48
C PRO A 121 0.30 -21.63 19.76
N PRO A 122 -0.82 -21.30 20.44
CA PRO A 122 -1.31 -22.16 21.51
C PRO A 122 -1.50 -23.57 20.93
N ALA A 123 -0.91 -24.55 21.59
CA ALA A 123 -0.96 -25.95 21.16
C ALA A 123 -2.42 -26.37 20.93
N PRO A 124 -2.70 -27.21 19.92
CA PRO A 124 -4.05 -27.71 19.70
C PRO A 124 -4.49 -28.54 20.93
N PRO A 125 -5.78 -28.51 21.32
CA PRO A 125 -6.25 -29.37 22.40
C PRO A 125 -6.13 -30.82 21.93
N LEU A 126 -5.35 -31.62 22.66
CA LEU A 126 -5.33 -33.07 22.49
C LEU A 126 -6.74 -33.58 22.81
N ALA A 127 -7.40 -34.11 21.80
CA ALA A 127 -8.59 -34.94 21.96
C ALA A 127 -8.21 -36.16 22.80
N GLY A 128 -8.86 -36.35 23.94
CA GLY A 128 -8.61 -37.51 24.79
C GLY A 128 -9.54 -37.59 25.99
N GLY A 129 -10.66 -38.30 25.82
CA GLY A 129 -11.28 -39.10 26.87
C GLY A 129 -12.27 -38.41 27.81
N CYS A 130 -13.56 -38.51 27.48
CA CYS A 130 -14.64 -38.47 28.45
C CYS A 130 -14.53 -39.65 29.43
N LEU A 131 -14.67 -39.38 30.74
CA LEU A 131 -15.15 -40.35 31.74
C LEU A 131 -16.10 -39.61 32.71
N PRO A 132 -17.25 -40.18 33.08
CA PRO A 132 -18.19 -39.50 33.98
C PRO A 132 -18.06 -39.96 35.45
N ALA A 133 -18.23 -38.96 36.35
CA ALA A 133 -18.82 -39.01 37.71
C ALA A 133 -18.02 -39.68 38.88
N PRO A 134 -18.35 -39.39 40.18
CA PRO A 134 -19.52 -38.66 40.69
C PRO A 134 -19.31 -37.55 41.74
N LEU A 135 -20.43 -36.86 41.96
CA LEU A 135 -20.84 -35.84 42.93
C LEU A 135 -20.19 -35.86 44.33
N GLY A 136 -19.83 -34.66 44.82
CA GLY A 136 -19.54 -34.34 46.21
C GLY A 136 -19.88 -32.87 46.51
N LEU A 137 -20.53 -32.63 47.63
CA LEU A 137 -21.30 -31.44 48.03
C LEU A 137 -20.50 -30.14 48.30
N ALA A 138 -21.21 -29.03 48.02
CA ALA A 138 -21.37 -27.80 48.82
C ALA A 138 -20.18 -26.88 49.17
N GLY A 139 -20.37 -25.59 48.87
CA GLY A 139 -19.63 -24.47 49.43
C GLY A 139 -20.04 -23.13 48.80
N SER A 140 -20.98 -22.44 49.42
CA SER A 140 -21.54 -21.14 49.01
C SER A 140 -20.71 -19.96 49.54
N CYS A 141 -20.47 -18.96 48.69
CA CYS A 141 -20.45 -17.50 48.97
C CYS A 141 -19.94 -16.81 47.68
N GLY A 142 -20.52 -15.78 47.08
CA GLY A 142 -21.42 -14.72 47.53
C GLY A 142 -20.79 -13.39 47.08
N GLY A 143 -21.54 -12.53 46.38
CA GLY A 143 -21.17 -11.11 46.17
C GLY A 143 -21.05 -10.66 44.72
N GLY A 144 -22.01 -9.85 44.28
CA GLY A 144 -22.10 -9.27 42.95
C GLY A 144 -21.20 -8.06 42.71
N GLY A 145 -21.04 -7.73 41.43
CA GLY A 145 -20.38 -6.53 40.94
C GLY A 145 -20.35 -6.57 39.41
N GLY A 146 -21.19 -5.76 38.77
CA GLY A 146 -21.27 -5.70 37.31
C GLY A 146 -19.93 -5.31 36.69
N SER A 147 -19.44 -6.12 35.76
CA SER A 147 -18.28 -5.80 34.95
C SER A 147 -18.66 -5.83 33.48
N HIS A 148 -18.82 -4.62 32.93
CA HIS A 148 -18.68 -4.33 31.51
C HIS A 148 -17.50 -5.14 30.93
N PRO A 149 -17.62 -5.76 29.74
CA PRO A 149 -16.46 -6.31 29.07
C PRO A 149 -15.51 -5.16 28.69
N PRO A 150 -14.19 -5.25 28.94
CA PRO A 150 -13.28 -4.26 28.41
C PRO A 150 -13.25 -4.37 26.87
N PRO A 151 -13.16 -3.24 26.14
CA PRO A 151 -13.05 -3.27 24.70
C PRO A 151 -11.76 -3.99 24.31
N ALA A 152 -11.86 -4.85 23.29
CA ALA A 152 -10.74 -5.55 22.67
C ALA A 152 -9.54 -4.59 22.55
N ALA A 153 -8.44 -4.97 23.20
CA ALA A 153 -7.18 -4.25 23.16
C ALA A 153 -6.79 -4.05 21.69
N ARG A 154 -6.99 -2.82 21.22
CA ARG A 154 -6.48 -2.31 19.96
C ARG A 154 -4.96 -2.46 20.07
N SER A 155 -4.36 -3.31 19.24
CA SER A 155 -2.90 -3.40 19.12
C SER A 155 -2.41 -2.12 18.46
N SER A 156 -2.27 -1.07 19.27
CA SER A 156 -1.52 0.14 18.95
C SER A 156 -0.04 -0.18 19.07
N ASP A 157 0.50 -0.95 18.12
CA ASP A 157 1.94 -0.98 17.89
C ASP A 157 2.32 0.21 17.02
N CYS A 158 2.16 1.40 17.60
CA CYS A 158 2.66 2.65 17.05
C CYS A 158 3.56 3.29 18.12
N LEU A 159 4.72 3.79 17.69
CA LEU A 159 5.57 4.79 18.34
C LEU A 159 6.77 4.33 19.17
N HIS A 160 7.63 3.41 18.71
CA HIS A 160 9.07 3.50 19.02
C HIS A 160 9.94 2.90 17.89
N PRO A 161 10.82 3.67 17.22
CA PRO A 161 11.87 3.11 16.38
C PRO A 161 12.98 2.60 17.31
N THR A 162 12.83 1.38 17.83
CA THR A 162 13.95 0.65 18.42
C THR A 162 14.97 0.32 17.33
N ALA A 163 16.26 0.32 17.67
CA ALA A 163 17.38 0.16 16.74
C ALA A 163 17.36 -1.15 15.91
N GLY A 164 16.44 -2.09 16.20
CA GLY A 164 16.18 -3.33 15.45
C GLY A 164 14.88 -3.35 14.63
N GLY A 165 14.24 -2.19 14.41
CA GLY A 165 12.98 -2.12 13.65
C GLY A 165 13.12 -2.49 12.17
N ARG A 166 12.04 -2.97 11.57
CA ARG A 166 11.92 -3.13 10.10
C ARG A 166 11.25 -1.92 9.49
N ILE A 167 11.75 -1.46 8.35
CA ILE A 167 11.23 -0.31 7.61
C ILE A 167 10.77 -0.72 6.22
N LEU A 168 9.84 0.04 5.65
CA LEU A 168 9.37 -0.15 4.29
C LEU A 168 10.13 0.76 3.32
N LEU A 169 10.59 0.18 2.21
CA LEU A 169 11.33 0.86 1.16
C LEU A 169 10.54 0.81 -0.13
N LEU A 170 10.17 1.95 -0.68
CA LEU A 170 9.61 2.10 -2.03
C LEU A 170 10.76 2.41 -2.98
N LEU A 171 10.96 1.58 -3.99
CA LEU A 171 12.12 1.62 -4.88
C LEU A 171 11.72 1.89 -6.32
N CYS A 172 12.44 2.80 -6.97
CA CYS A 172 12.42 2.99 -8.41
C CYS A 172 13.82 2.75 -8.98
N ASN A 173 13.91 2.00 -10.08
CA ASN A 173 15.15 1.80 -10.80
C ASN A 173 15.23 2.79 -11.94
N THR A 174 16.34 3.53 -12.03
CA THR A 174 16.61 4.49 -13.09
C THR A 174 17.96 4.19 -13.72
N ALA A 175 18.07 4.37 -15.03
CA ALA A 175 19.35 4.26 -15.75
C ALA A 175 19.58 5.53 -16.58
N GLY A 176 20.85 5.90 -16.74
CA GLY A 176 21.27 7.07 -17.53
C GLY A 176 21.68 8.27 -16.70
N ASN A 177 22.08 9.34 -17.38
CA ASN A 177 22.59 10.56 -16.76
C ASN A 177 21.80 11.79 -17.23
N GLY A 178 21.61 12.75 -16.31
CA GLY A 178 20.94 14.03 -16.58
C GLY A 178 19.62 13.88 -17.37
N PRO A 179 19.52 14.44 -18.59
CA PRO A 179 18.29 14.38 -19.39
C PRO A 179 17.93 12.97 -19.90
N ARG A 180 18.89 12.03 -19.93
CA ARG A 180 18.67 10.63 -20.34
C ARG A 180 18.28 9.71 -19.18
N LEU A 181 18.09 10.27 -17.97
CA LEU A 181 17.63 9.52 -16.81
C LEU A 181 16.21 9.02 -17.05
N ALA A 182 16.04 7.71 -17.14
CA ALA A 182 14.75 7.08 -17.32
C ALA A 182 14.55 5.91 -16.36
N ARG A 183 13.36 5.85 -15.76
CA ARG A 183 12.92 4.71 -14.97
C ARG A 183 12.76 3.49 -15.85
N PHE A 184 13.16 2.33 -15.35
CA PHE A 184 12.91 1.05 -15.99
C PHE A 184 12.40 0.03 -14.98
N GLY A 185 11.72 -0.98 -15.50
CA GLY A 185 11.04 -1.96 -14.66
C GLY A 185 9.89 -1.33 -13.83
N PRO A 186 9.16 -2.16 -13.11
CA PRO A 186 8.14 -1.69 -12.18
C PRO A 186 8.77 -1.13 -10.90
N PRO A 187 8.12 -0.17 -10.22
CA PRO A 187 8.51 0.20 -8.87
C PRO A 187 8.26 -0.97 -7.91
N LEU A 188 9.11 -1.09 -6.89
CA LEU A 188 9.10 -2.20 -5.94
C LEU A 188 8.85 -1.70 -4.52
N VAL A 189 8.36 -2.59 -3.66
CA VAL A 189 8.28 -2.37 -2.22
C VAL A 189 8.98 -3.50 -1.49
N LEU A 190 9.93 -3.15 -0.61
CA LEU A 190 10.67 -4.08 0.23
C LEU A 190 10.45 -3.77 1.71
N ARG A 191 10.64 -4.77 2.56
CA ARG A 191 10.67 -4.62 4.01
C ARG A 191 12.02 -5.10 4.51
N GLU A 192 12.82 -4.18 5.03
CA GLU A 192 14.20 -4.45 5.44
C GLU A 192 14.43 -4.09 6.91
N GLU A 193 15.40 -4.75 7.54
CA GLU A 193 15.85 -4.39 8.88
C GLU A 193 16.73 -3.14 8.83
N ARG A 194 16.60 -2.25 9.82
CA ARG A 194 17.42 -1.02 9.85
C ARG A 194 18.92 -1.31 9.94
N GLY A 195 19.30 -2.40 10.61
CA GLY A 195 20.68 -2.84 10.74
C GLY A 195 21.21 -3.67 9.57
N VAL A 196 20.47 -3.77 8.45
CA VAL A 196 20.89 -4.54 7.27
C VAL A 196 22.25 -4.05 6.76
N SER A 197 23.13 -4.98 6.38
CA SER A 197 24.41 -4.61 5.77
C SER A 197 24.21 -4.09 4.35
N TRP A 198 25.19 -3.33 3.83
CA TRP A 198 25.16 -2.87 2.45
C TRP A 198 25.01 -4.03 1.44
N GLU A 199 25.77 -5.10 1.63
CA GLU A 199 25.72 -6.28 0.75
C GLU A 199 24.36 -6.97 0.77
N GLN A 200 23.76 -7.12 1.96
CA GLN A 200 22.42 -7.70 2.11
C GLN A 200 21.34 -6.82 1.47
N LEU A 201 21.43 -5.49 1.64
CA LEU A 201 20.52 -4.54 1.01
C LEU A 201 20.65 -4.59 -0.52
N GLN A 202 21.86 -4.68 -1.05
CA GLN A 202 22.06 -4.85 -2.49
C GLN A 202 21.44 -6.16 -2.98
N GLN A 203 21.66 -7.27 -2.28
CA GLN A 203 21.07 -8.56 -2.65
C GLN A 203 19.53 -8.54 -2.62
N SER A 204 18.92 -7.86 -1.64
CA SER A 204 17.47 -7.77 -1.53
C SER A 204 16.85 -6.90 -2.63
N ILE A 205 17.54 -5.85 -3.06
CA ILE A 205 17.15 -5.04 -4.23
C ILE A 205 17.31 -5.83 -5.53
N LEU A 206 18.39 -6.62 -5.66
CA LEU A 206 18.67 -7.40 -6.88
C LEU A 206 17.71 -8.57 -7.07
N ALA A 207 17.31 -9.26 -5.99
CA ALA A 207 16.54 -10.50 -6.10
C ALA A 207 15.24 -10.36 -6.92
N PRO A 208 14.39 -9.33 -6.72
CA PRO A 208 13.21 -9.09 -7.56
C PRO A 208 13.54 -8.69 -9.01
N LEU A 209 14.73 -8.13 -9.25
CA LEU A 209 15.13 -7.60 -10.56
C LEU A 209 15.83 -8.62 -11.45
N ARG A 210 16.30 -9.75 -10.91
CA ARG A 210 16.98 -10.80 -11.69
C ARG A 210 16.17 -11.29 -12.89
N ALA A 211 14.84 -11.34 -12.79
CA ALA A 211 13.98 -11.72 -13.91
C ALA A 211 13.85 -10.64 -15.01
N LEU A 212 14.26 -9.41 -14.73
CA LEU A 212 14.18 -8.25 -15.63
C LEU A 212 15.53 -7.87 -16.24
N LEU A 213 16.63 -8.27 -15.61
CA LEU A 213 17.98 -8.03 -16.09
C LEU A 213 18.33 -9.10 -17.14
N ARG A 214 18.90 -8.68 -18.28
CA ARG A 214 19.15 -9.55 -19.43
C ARG A 214 20.40 -10.45 -19.27
N GLY A 215 21.20 -10.25 -18.24
CA GLY A 215 22.37 -11.06 -17.91
C GLY A 215 22.43 -11.49 -16.45
N GLU A 216 23.23 -12.53 -16.16
CA GLU A 216 23.61 -12.88 -14.79
C GLU A 216 24.45 -11.74 -14.19
N VAL A 217 23.80 -10.76 -13.56
CA VAL A 217 24.50 -9.76 -12.73
C VAL A 217 25.03 -10.49 -11.50
N ARG A 218 26.23 -11.06 -11.63
CA ARG A 218 27.01 -11.57 -10.51
C ARG A 218 27.57 -10.38 -9.75
N VAL A 219 27.38 -10.38 -8.44
CA VAL A 219 28.10 -9.50 -7.51
C VAL A 219 29.57 -9.96 -7.54
N GLN A 220 30.34 -9.49 -8.51
CA GLN A 220 31.77 -9.79 -8.63
C GLN A 220 32.55 -8.66 -7.95
N GLY A 221 32.99 -8.91 -6.72
CA GLY A 221 33.87 -8.01 -5.97
C GLY A 221 33.16 -6.85 -5.25
N ALA A 222 33.96 -6.12 -4.45
CA ALA A 222 33.54 -5.04 -3.55
C ALA A 222 33.05 -3.74 -4.24
N GLY A 223 32.68 -3.81 -5.53
CA GLY A 223 32.19 -2.66 -6.31
C GLY A 223 30.67 -2.49 -6.22
N ALA A 224 30.19 -1.26 -6.05
CA ALA A 224 28.76 -0.97 -6.07
C ALA A 224 28.20 -1.06 -7.50
N LEU A 225 27.26 -2.00 -7.74
CA LEU A 225 26.59 -2.21 -9.03
C LEU A 225 25.65 -1.06 -9.44
N PHE A 226 25.20 -0.31 -8.44
CA PHE A 226 24.30 0.84 -8.56
C PHE A 226 24.49 1.75 -7.34
N ARG A 227 24.02 2.99 -7.45
CA ARG A 227 23.98 3.95 -6.35
C ARG A 227 22.56 4.05 -5.81
N ILE A 228 22.41 4.25 -4.50
CA ILE A 228 21.09 4.40 -3.86
C ILE A 228 20.98 5.82 -3.31
N ARG A 229 19.91 6.54 -3.66
CA ARG A 229 19.61 7.86 -3.09
C ARG A 229 18.19 7.95 -2.55
N LEU A 230 17.98 8.85 -1.60
CA LEU A 230 16.64 9.21 -1.16
C LEU A 230 15.89 9.97 -2.27
N ALA A 231 14.59 9.69 -2.38
CA ALA A 231 13.68 10.32 -3.32
C ALA A 231 12.68 11.24 -2.59
N GLY A 232 12.27 12.33 -3.25
CA GLY A 232 11.25 13.24 -2.73
C GLY A 232 11.73 14.25 -1.67
N GLY A 233 13.04 14.50 -1.55
CA GLY A 233 13.58 15.61 -0.75
C GLY A 233 13.94 16.82 -1.62
N SER A 234 13.96 18.03 -1.02
CA SER A 234 14.60 19.19 -1.64
C SER A 234 16.10 18.95 -1.78
N ALA A 235 16.71 19.49 -2.84
CA ALA A 235 18.15 19.39 -3.05
C ALA A 235 18.94 19.92 -1.84
N PRO A 236 20.10 19.32 -1.48
CA PRO A 236 20.82 18.29 -2.22
C PRO A 236 20.31 16.85 -1.98
N CYS A 237 20.35 16.04 -3.04
CA CYS A 237 20.04 14.61 -2.98
C CYS A 237 21.01 13.88 -2.04
N THR A 238 20.48 13.16 -1.05
CA THR A 238 21.29 12.34 -0.14
C THR A 238 21.47 10.93 -0.70
N TYR A 239 22.72 10.52 -0.89
CA TYR A 239 23.10 9.15 -1.29
C TYR A 239 23.46 8.31 -0.07
N LEU A 240 23.11 7.03 -0.11
CA LEU A 240 23.58 6.04 0.86
C LEU A 240 24.97 5.56 0.45
N SER A 241 25.90 5.53 1.40
CA SER A 241 27.29 5.15 1.14
C SER A 241 27.47 3.63 1.18
N PRO A 242 28.15 3.03 0.19
CA PRO A 242 28.57 1.63 0.25
C PRO A 242 29.52 1.31 1.40
N GLN A 243 30.19 2.31 1.95
CA GLN A 243 31.14 2.16 3.06
C GLN A 243 30.44 2.18 4.43
N ASP A 244 29.15 2.55 4.47
CA ASP A 244 28.37 2.50 5.70
C ASP A 244 27.96 1.05 6.00
N PRO A 245 28.35 0.46 7.14
CA PRO A 245 27.96 -0.90 7.49
C PRO A 245 26.45 -1.04 7.71
N ARG A 246 25.71 0.05 7.97
CA ARG A 246 24.27 0.04 8.24
C ARG A 246 23.60 1.25 7.54
N PRO A 247 23.49 1.23 6.20
CA PRO A 247 23.03 2.38 5.42
C PRO A 247 21.59 2.84 5.77
N LEU A 248 20.75 1.95 6.31
CA LEU A 248 19.38 2.29 6.72
C LEU A 248 19.28 2.89 8.13
N CYS A 249 20.38 2.95 8.88
CA CYS A 249 20.51 3.71 10.11
C CYS A 249 20.90 5.18 9.87
N HIS A 250 21.10 5.58 8.61
CA HIS A 250 21.50 6.95 8.27
C HIS A 250 20.42 7.98 8.69
N PRO A 251 20.76 9.13 9.30
CA PRO A 251 19.79 10.09 9.82
C PRO A 251 18.79 10.65 8.78
N ALA A 252 19.16 10.65 7.50
CA ALA A 252 18.24 11.04 6.43
C ALA A 252 17.06 10.06 6.27
N ILE A 253 17.26 8.78 6.60
CA ILE A 253 16.20 7.75 6.61
C ILE A 253 15.19 8.05 7.72
N ASP A 254 15.66 8.46 8.91
CA ASP A 254 14.78 8.86 10.01
C ASP A 254 13.93 10.07 9.65
N ARG A 255 14.55 11.10 9.08
CA ARG A 255 13.83 12.30 8.60
C ARG A 255 12.79 11.92 7.53
N ALA A 256 13.14 11.04 6.60
CA ALA A 256 12.20 10.59 5.58
C ALA A 256 11.01 9.82 6.17
N LEU A 257 11.23 9.00 7.20
CA LEU A 257 10.15 8.28 7.90
C LEU A 257 9.22 9.24 8.65
N GLN A 258 9.76 10.29 9.27
CA GLN A 258 8.98 11.32 9.96
C GLN A 258 8.10 12.14 9.01
N LEU A 259 8.52 12.27 7.74
CA LEU A 259 7.80 12.97 6.68
C LEU A 259 6.87 12.04 5.88
N SER A 260 6.68 10.79 6.29
CA SER A 260 5.76 9.88 5.62
C SER A 260 4.32 10.36 5.80
N GLU A 261 3.59 10.48 4.70
CA GLU A 261 2.19 10.91 4.69
C GLU A 261 1.27 9.99 5.50
N ALA A 262 0.20 10.55 6.05
CA ALA A 262 -0.79 9.83 6.84
C ALA A 262 -1.65 8.87 5.98
N GLY A 263 -1.90 7.66 6.49
CA GLY A 263 -2.90 6.73 5.93
C GLY A 263 -2.36 5.36 5.54
N GLY A 264 -1.15 5.31 4.99
CA GLY A 264 -0.40 4.07 4.77
C GLY A 264 0.66 3.85 5.86
N PRO A 265 1.30 2.67 5.89
CA PRO A 265 2.40 2.44 6.81
C PRO A 265 3.60 3.37 6.48
N PRO A 266 4.36 3.82 7.50
CA PRO A 266 5.54 4.66 7.29
C PRO A 266 6.56 4.01 6.37
N HIS A 267 7.05 4.77 5.39
CA HIS A 267 7.93 4.25 4.36
C HIS A 267 8.94 5.28 3.86
N VAL A 268 10.01 4.79 3.23
CA VAL A 268 11.06 5.62 2.63
C VAL A 268 11.09 5.38 1.13
N LYS A 269 11.10 6.46 0.35
CA LYS A 269 11.22 6.41 -1.11
C LYS A 269 12.70 6.50 -1.49
N LEU A 270 13.16 5.54 -2.29
CA LEU A 270 14.54 5.43 -2.74
C LEU A 270 14.58 5.32 -4.27
N THR A 271 15.61 5.92 -4.86
CA THR A 271 15.96 5.74 -6.27
C THR A 271 17.26 4.95 -6.37
N VAL A 272 17.21 3.87 -7.12
CA VAL A 272 18.35 3.01 -7.44
C VAL A 272 18.85 3.41 -8.83
N GLU A 273 20.03 4.02 -8.88
CA GLU A 273 20.66 4.55 -10.08
C GLU A 273 21.66 3.55 -10.64
N TRP A 274 21.34 3.02 -11.82
CA TRP A 274 22.11 2.04 -12.54
C TRP A 274 22.98 2.72 -13.59
N ASP A 275 24.24 2.27 -13.69
CA ASP A 275 25.10 2.67 -14.78
C ASP A 275 24.64 1.99 -16.09
N MET A 276 24.71 2.71 -17.21
CA MET A 276 24.20 2.21 -18.50
C MET A 276 24.87 0.90 -18.94
N SER A 277 26.14 0.69 -18.58
CA SER A 277 26.90 -0.54 -18.85
C SER A 277 26.40 -1.77 -18.09
N THR A 278 25.73 -1.60 -16.95
CA THR A 278 25.23 -2.68 -16.10
C THR A 278 23.83 -3.15 -16.53
N LYS A 279 23.07 -2.32 -17.25
CA LYS A 279 21.75 -2.69 -17.80
C LYS A 279 21.83 -3.48 -19.11
N GLU A 280 22.87 -3.23 -19.91
CA GLU A 280 23.06 -3.84 -21.24
C GLU A 280 23.91 -5.12 -21.24
N ARG A 281 24.52 -5.48 -20.11
CA ARG A 281 25.19 -6.77 -19.90
C ARG A 281 24.24 -7.81 -19.32
#